data_AF-A0A851NT34-F1
#
_entry.id   AF-A0A851NT34-F1
#
_cell.length_a   1.000
_cell.length_b   1.000
_cell.length_c   1.000
_cell.angle_alpha   90.00
_cell.angle_beta   90.00
_cell.angle_gamma   90.00
#
_symmetry.space_group_name_H-M   'P 1'
#
loop_
_entity.id
_entity.type
_entity.pdbx_description
1 polymer ?
#
loop_
_entity_poly.entity_id
_entity_poly.type
_entity_poly.pdbx_seq_one_letter_code
_entity_poly.pdbx_strand_id
1 'polypeptide(L)'
;LPCPFRRGHGLRCALLLRPSVGSFLGGYDGHSDLHVGITNTRGVVYNYDEEGVHRAETGWEQCITIPLVQPDMVGLLQQWDELLEEFSVGEAWLPHRYEEHDHNCYTYALAFINSILAAQGKQQMSKREFTEKFVIPQTKNASKYITLHQELTTNDFYIVPLPDQEKQC
;
A
#
# COMPACT_ATOMS: atom_id res chain seq x y z
N LEU A 1 -15.17 -1.67 13.44
CA LEU A 1 -14.26 -1.26 12.34
C LEU A 1 -13.77 -2.52 11.63
N PRO A 2 -13.89 -2.65 10.30
CA PRO A 2 -13.29 -3.78 9.59
C PRO A 2 -11.75 -3.66 9.60
N CYS A 3 -11.05 -4.80 9.54
CA CYS A 3 -9.59 -4.82 9.44
C CYS A 3 -9.14 -4.12 8.13
N PRO A 4 -8.26 -3.10 8.20
CA PRO A 4 -7.78 -2.37 7.03
C PRO A 4 -6.60 -3.07 6.35
N PHE A 5 -5.97 -4.03 7.01
CA PHE A 5 -4.81 -4.74 6.48
C PHE A 5 -5.24 -5.86 5.53
N ARG A 6 -4.51 -5.99 4.43
CA ARG A 6 -4.75 -6.97 3.38
C ARG A 6 -3.43 -7.65 3.01
N ARG A 7 -3.55 -8.88 2.52
CA ARG A 7 -2.45 -9.61 1.89
C ARG A 7 -2.17 -8.98 0.53
N GLY A 8 -1.11 -8.17 0.44
CA GLY A 8 -0.73 -7.43 -0.75
C GLY A 8 -0.53 -8.32 -1.98
N HIS A 9 0.07 -9.49 -1.79
CA HIS A 9 0.26 -10.49 -2.85
C HIS A 9 -1.04 -11.06 -3.46
N GLY A 10 -2.20 -10.84 -2.81
CA GLY A 10 -3.51 -11.20 -3.37
C GLY A 10 -4.14 -10.10 -4.23
N LEU A 11 -3.52 -8.93 -4.31
CA LEU A 11 -4.09 -7.74 -4.95
C LEU A 11 -3.28 -7.36 -6.19
N ARG A 12 -4.01 -7.07 -7.27
CA ARG A 12 -3.44 -6.73 -8.57
C ARG A 12 -3.38 -5.23 -8.73
N CYS A 13 -2.29 -4.73 -9.31
CA CYS A 13 -2.14 -3.34 -9.75
C CYS A 13 -2.53 -2.32 -8.66
N ALA A 14 -1.91 -2.46 -7.49
CA ALA A 14 -2.21 -1.68 -6.32
C ALA A 14 -0.94 -1.11 -5.70
N LEU A 15 -1.05 0.07 -5.10
CA LEU A 15 -0.05 0.61 -4.21
C LEU A 15 -0.24 0.00 -2.83
N LEU A 16 0.83 -0.53 -2.28
CA LEU A 16 0.90 -1.11 -0.95
C LEU A 16 1.72 -0.22 -0.03
N LEU A 17 1.31 -0.15 1.23
CA LEU A 17 2.06 0.46 2.30
C LEU A 17 2.21 -0.56 3.43
N ARG A 18 3.42 -0.65 3.98
CA ARG A 18 3.74 -1.44 5.17
C ARG A 18 4.67 -0.64 6.08
N PRO A 19 4.79 -0.96 7.38
CA PRO A 19 5.88 -0.46 8.19
C PRO A 19 7.22 -0.92 7.63
N SER A 20 8.25 -0.08 7.72
CA SER A 20 9.62 -0.47 7.34
C SER A 20 10.16 -1.60 8.23
N VAL A 21 9.70 -1.66 9.49
CA VAL A 21 10.09 -2.67 10.47
C VAL A 21 8.84 -3.29 11.12
N GLY A 22 8.81 -4.62 11.23
CA GLY A 22 7.73 -5.33 11.92
C GLY A 22 6.41 -5.31 11.15
N SER A 23 5.30 -5.17 11.89
CA SER A 23 3.97 -5.11 11.30
C SER A 23 3.05 -4.13 12.01
N PHE A 24 1.98 -3.72 11.32
CA PHE A 24 1.02 -2.74 11.87
C PHE A 24 0.39 -3.18 13.20
N LEU A 25 0.21 -4.48 13.40
CA LEU A 25 -0.34 -5.04 14.65
C LEU A 25 0.74 -5.53 15.62
N GLY A 26 1.98 -5.66 15.16
CA GLY A 26 3.11 -6.22 15.91
C GLY A 26 4.14 -5.19 16.35
N GLY A 27 3.71 -3.99 16.76
CA GLY A 27 4.61 -2.97 17.34
C GLY A 27 4.70 -1.65 16.57
N TYR A 28 3.88 -1.42 15.55
CA TYR A 28 3.80 -0.11 14.91
C TYR A 28 3.24 0.95 15.87
N ASP A 29 4.05 1.95 16.18
CA ASP A 29 3.78 3.03 17.14
C ASP A 29 3.19 4.29 16.49
N GLY A 30 3.00 4.29 15.17
CA GLY A 30 2.55 5.46 14.41
C GLY A 30 3.66 6.42 13.99
N HIS A 31 4.90 6.18 14.44
CA HIS A 31 6.07 7.02 14.14
C HIS A 31 7.09 6.31 13.25
N SER A 32 7.05 4.98 13.21
CA SER A 32 7.87 4.19 12.29
C SER A 32 7.62 4.55 10.83
N ASP A 33 8.69 4.62 10.04
CA ASP A 33 8.57 4.90 8.61
C ASP A 33 7.75 3.84 7.88
N LEU A 34 7.14 4.28 6.77
CA LEU A 34 6.37 3.42 5.88
C LEU A 34 7.18 3.13 4.63
N HIS A 35 7.25 1.86 4.27
CA HIS A 35 7.74 1.40 2.98
C HIS A 35 6.58 1.19 2.03
N VAL A 36 6.78 1.54 0.75
CA VAL A 36 5.75 1.40 -0.28
C VAL A 36 6.21 0.60 -1.48
N GLY A 37 5.26 -0.04 -2.15
CA GLY A 37 5.52 -0.86 -3.32
C GLY A 37 4.30 -1.01 -4.21
N ILE A 38 4.50 -1.43 -5.44
CA ILE A 38 3.45 -1.58 -6.46
C ILE A 38 3.33 -3.04 -6.85
N THR A 39 2.11 -3.58 -6.79
CA THR A 39 1.87 -4.95 -7.23
C THR A 39 1.72 -5.04 -8.74
N ASN A 40 2.32 -6.07 -9.33
CA ASN A 40 1.97 -6.49 -10.68
C ASN A 40 0.65 -7.28 -10.70
N THR A 41 0.22 -7.77 -11.86
CA THR A 41 -1.03 -8.54 -12.02
C THR A 41 -0.99 -9.91 -11.36
N ARG A 42 0.21 -10.41 -11.01
CA ARG A 42 0.44 -11.69 -10.32
C ARG A 42 0.63 -11.55 -8.80
N GLY A 43 0.67 -10.32 -8.27
CA GLY A 43 0.89 -10.05 -6.86
C GLY A 43 2.35 -9.95 -6.43
N VAL A 44 3.30 -9.94 -7.36
CA VAL A 44 4.71 -9.60 -7.07
C VAL A 44 4.80 -8.11 -6.79
N VAL A 45 5.50 -7.74 -5.72
CA VAL A 45 5.60 -6.35 -5.27
C VAL A 45 6.93 -5.73 -5.68
N TYR A 46 6.85 -4.71 -6.52
CA TYR A 46 7.98 -3.90 -6.93
C TYR A 46 8.18 -2.77 -5.93
N ASN A 47 9.37 -2.68 -5.33
CA ASN A 47 9.68 -1.68 -4.33
C ASN A 47 11.16 -1.26 -4.46
N TYR A 48 11.47 -0.05 -4.02
CA TYR A 48 12.79 0.56 -4.23
C TYR A 48 13.41 0.98 -2.89
N ASP A 49 14.64 0.57 -2.65
CA ASP A 49 15.42 0.95 -1.46
C ASP A 49 16.89 1.20 -1.83
N GLU A 50 17.75 1.25 -0.81
CA GLU A 50 19.20 1.48 -0.91
C GLU A 50 19.91 0.45 -1.80
N GLU A 51 19.34 -0.74 -1.97
CA GLU A 51 19.88 -1.83 -2.81
C GLU A 51 19.26 -1.84 -4.22
N GLY A 52 18.40 -0.89 -4.55
CA GLY A 52 17.76 -0.77 -5.86
C GLY A 52 16.32 -1.29 -5.88
N VAL A 53 15.85 -1.68 -7.07
CA VAL A 53 14.47 -2.16 -7.27
C VAL A 53 14.37 -3.67 -7.04
N HIS A 54 13.52 -4.05 -6.09
CA HIS A 54 13.25 -5.44 -5.70
C HIS A 54 11.93 -5.95 -6.27
N ARG A 55 11.88 -7.26 -6.55
CA ARG A 55 10.65 -8.01 -6.88
C ARG A 55 10.34 -8.96 -5.74
N ALA A 56 9.51 -8.50 -4.80
CA ALA A 56 9.20 -9.25 -3.60
C ALA A 56 7.96 -10.13 -3.78
N GLU A 57 8.10 -11.44 -3.53
CA GLU A 57 7.00 -12.41 -3.48
C GLU A 57 6.48 -12.65 -2.05
N THR A 58 7.18 -12.12 -1.06
CA THR A 58 6.87 -12.23 0.38
C THR A 58 7.14 -10.91 1.09
N GLY A 59 6.63 -10.76 2.32
CA GLY A 59 6.89 -9.61 3.19
C GLY A 59 5.87 -8.48 3.03
N TRP A 60 4.84 -8.68 2.21
CA TRP A 60 3.74 -7.74 2.01
C TRP A 60 2.37 -8.37 2.39
N GLU A 61 2.34 -9.20 3.43
CA GLU A 61 1.14 -9.90 3.90
C GLU A 61 0.23 -9.05 4.78
N GLN A 62 0.76 -7.99 5.41
CA GLN A 62 0.00 -7.04 6.23
C GLN A 62 0.19 -5.61 5.73
N CYS A 63 -0.52 -5.29 4.64
CA CYS A 63 -0.41 -3.99 3.98
C CYS A 63 -1.71 -3.18 4.07
N ILE A 64 -1.57 -1.86 4.08
CA ILE A 64 -2.61 -0.96 3.61
C ILE A 64 -2.55 -0.98 2.08
N THR A 65 -3.72 -0.97 1.41
CA THR A 65 -3.77 -1.08 -0.05
C THR A 65 -4.62 0.01 -0.68
N ILE A 66 -4.11 0.55 -1.78
CA ILE A 66 -4.75 1.55 -2.62
C ILE A 66 -4.80 0.99 -4.05
N PRO A 67 -5.98 0.57 -4.55
CA PRO A 67 -6.12 0.11 -5.93
C PRO A 67 -5.78 1.22 -6.93
N LEU A 68 -4.92 0.93 -7.92
CA LEU A 68 -4.51 1.91 -8.93
C LEU A 68 -5.30 1.77 -10.24
N VAL A 69 -5.85 0.59 -10.50
CA VAL A 69 -6.61 0.28 -11.71
C VAL A 69 -8.10 0.24 -11.38
N GLN A 70 -8.90 0.97 -12.13
CA GLN A 70 -10.35 0.98 -12.06
C GLN A 70 -10.95 -0.02 -13.07
N PRO A 71 -12.20 -0.48 -12.89
CA PRO A 71 -12.81 -1.49 -13.75
C PRO A 71 -12.85 -1.15 -15.24
N ASP A 72 -12.82 0.14 -15.59
CA ASP A 72 -12.80 0.67 -16.96
C ASP A 72 -11.40 0.63 -17.61
N MET A 73 -10.34 0.35 -16.84
CA MET A 73 -8.95 0.37 -17.29
C MET A 73 -8.42 -1.03 -17.67
N VAL A 74 -9.26 -1.87 -18.30
CA VAL A 74 -8.91 -3.26 -18.68
C VAL A 74 -7.72 -3.33 -19.64
N GLY A 75 -7.60 -2.38 -20.57
CA GLY A 75 -6.46 -2.33 -21.49
C GLY A 75 -5.12 -2.13 -20.78
N LEU A 76 -5.10 -1.35 -19.70
CA LEU A 76 -3.90 -1.12 -18.89
C LEU A 76 -3.45 -2.41 -18.17
N LEU A 77 -4.38 -3.27 -17.75
CA LEU A 77 -4.03 -4.54 -17.10
C LEU A 77 -3.19 -5.45 -17.99
N GLN A 78 -3.37 -5.40 -19.31
CA GLN A 78 -2.62 -6.24 -20.24
C GLN A 78 -1.16 -5.83 -20.36
N GLN A 79 -0.87 -4.54 -20.20
CA GLN A 79 0.47 -3.96 -20.33
C GLN A 79 1.12 -3.63 -18.99
N TRP A 80 0.37 -3.73 -17.89
CA TRP A 80 0.82 -3.31 -16.56
C TRP A 80 2.14 -3.95 -16.13
N ASP A 81 2.25 -5.27 -16.29
CA ASP A 81 3.46 -6.01 -15.89
C ASP A 81 4.67 -5.60 -16.72
N GLU A 82 4.50 -5.41 -18.04
CA GLU A 82 5.56 -4.98 -18.95
C GLU A 82 6.02 -3.55 -18.65
N LEU A 83 5.07 -2.63 -18.48
CA LEU A 83 5.35 -1.23 -18.13
C LEU A 83 6.06 -1.11 -16.78
N LEU A 84 5.62 -1.90 -15.79
CA LEU A 84 6.24 -1.89 -14.47
C LEU A 84 7.66 -2.45 -14.54
N GLU A 85 7.89 -3.53 -15.27
CA GLU A 85 9.22 -4.12 -15.44
C GLU A 85 10.18 -3.18 -16.19
N GLU A 86 9.75 -2.62 -17.32
CA GLU A 86 10.55 -1.66 -18.11
C GLU A 86 10.91 -0.41 -17.28
N PHE A 87 9.94 0.12 -16.54
CA PHE A 87 10.19 1.23 -15.63
C PHE A 87 11.19 0.87 -14.53
N SER A 88 11.10 -0.34 -13.98
CA SER A 88 11.92 -0.83 -12.86
C SER A 88 13.39 -1.06 -13.22
N VAL A 89 13.70 -1.33 -14.50
CA VAL A 89 15.08 -1.51 -14.97
C VAL A 89 15.74 -0.20 -15.41
N GLY A 90 15.02 0.92 -15.36
CA GLY A 90 15.55 2.22 -15.75
C GLY A 90 16.68 2.71 -14.85
N GLU A 91 17.67 3.39 -15.44
CA GLU A 91 18.87 3.91 -14.75
C GLU A 91 18.54 4.86 -13.58
N ALA A 92 17.35 5.48 -13.61
CA ALA A 92 16.86 6.33 -12.54
C ALA A 92 16.76 5.59 -11.20
N TRP A 93 16.62 4.27 -11.19
CA TRP A 93 16.37 3.45 -10.00
C TRP A 93 17.54 2.52 -9.65
N LEU A 94 18.75 2.90 -10.06
CA LEU A 94 19.96 2.22 -9.63
C LEU A 94 20.27 2.54 -8.15
N PRO A 95 20.89 1.60 -7.39
CA PRO A 95 21.12 1.74 -5.95
C PRO A 95 21.78 3.07 -5.55
N HIS A 96 22.80 3.50 -6.29
CA HIS A 96 23.55 4.74 -6.02
C HIS A 96 22.76 6.04 -6.27
N ARG A 97 21.54 5.94 -6.82
CA ARG A 97 20.61 7.07 -7.01
C ARG A 97 19.67 7.24 -5.82
N TYR A 98 19.62 6.27 -4.89
CA TYR A 98 18.75 6.32 -3.73
C TYR A 98 19.11 7.53 -2.85
N GLU A 99 18.06 8.28 -2.48
CA GLU A 99 18.15 9.36 -1.51
C GLU A 99 16.85 9.35 -0.69
N GLU A 100 16.99 9.29 0.62
CA GLU A 100 15.89 9.01 1.56
C GLU A 100 14.74 10.02 1.49
N HIS A 101 14.98 11.27 1.13
CA HIS A 101 13.97 12.33 1.15
C HIS A 101 13.30 12.56 -0.22
N ASP A 102 14.11 12.56 -1.27
CA ASP A 102 13.78 13.01 -2.62
C ASP A 102 13.74 11.86 -3.65
N HIS A 103 14.46 10.76 -3.42
CA HIS A 103 14.59 9.66 -4.37
C HIS A 103 14.51 8.28 -3.70
N ASN A 104 13.31 7.92 -3.22
CA ASN A 104 13.04 6.79 -2.34
C ASN A 104 11.89 5.90 -2.86
N CYS A 105 11.46 4.92 -2.05
CA CYS A 105 10.35 4.03 -2.37
C CYS A 105 9.06 4.76 -2.78
N TYR A 106 8.78 5.90 -2.13
CA TYR A 106 7.59 6.69 -2.39
C TYR A 106 7.66 7.40 -3.73
N THR A 107 8.79 8.05 -4.03
CA THR A 107 8.95 8.75 -5.30
C THR A 107 9.06 7.78 -6.47
N TYR A 108 9.63 6.58 -6.26
CA TYR A 108 9.54 5.44 -7.18
C TYR A 108 8.09 5.11 -7.54
N ALA A 109 7.26 4.82 -6.53
CA ALA A 109 5.88 4.43 -6.75
C ALA A 109 5.07 5.55 -7.42
N LEU A 110 5.23 6.79 -6.97
CA LEU A 110 4.54 7.94 -7.56
C LEU A 110 4.99 8.22 -9.00
N ALA A 111 6.27 8.08 -9.31
CA ALA A 111 6.79 8.26 -10.66
C ALA A 111 6.21 7.24 -11.64
N PHE A 112 6.08 5.97 -11.23
CA PHE A 112 5.39 4.96 -12.03
C PHE A 112 3.91 5.32 -12.23
N ILE A 113 3.19 5.69 -11.16
CA ILE A 113 1.79 6.11 -11.26
C ILE A 113 1.63 7.28 -12.23
N ASN A 114 2.52 8.26 -12.16
CA ASN A 114 2.51 9.43 -13.03
C ASN A 114 2.88 9.10 -14.49
N SER A 115 3.72 8.10 -14.75
CA SER A 115 3.99 7.65 -16.12
C SER A 115 2.73 7.03 -16.76
N ILE A 116 1.98 6.24 -15.99
CA ILE A 116 0.69 5.68 -16.42
C ILE A 116 -0.35 6.78 -16.64
N LEU A 117 -0.46 7.77 -15.74
CA LEU A 117 -1.36 8.91 -15.93
C LEU A 117 -1.02 9.69 -17.20
N ALA A 118 0.27 9.95 -17.44
CA ALA A 118 0.73 10.65 -18.63
C ALA A 118 0.41 9.88 -19.92
N ALA A 119 0.64 8.56 -19.93
CA ALA A 119 0.28 7.69 -21.05
C ALA A 119 -1.24 7.68 -21.33
N GLN A 120 -2.06 7.91 -20.30
CA GLN A 120 -3.52 8.05 -20.42
C GLN A 120 -3.98 9.49 -20.76
N GLY A 121 -3.06 10.43 -20.96
CA GLY A 121 -3.39 11.85 -21.19
C GLY A 121 -4.00 12.55 -19.96
N LYS A 122 -3.81 11.99 -18.76
CA LYS A 122 -4.28 12.57 -17.50
C LYS A 122 -3.20 13.45 -16.88
N GLN A 123 -3.63 14.39 -16.04
CA GLN A 123 -2.71 15.23 -15.28
C GLN A 123 -1.94 14.40 -14.26
N GLN A 124 -0.63 14.60 -14.20
CA GLN A 124 0.23 14.01 -13.17
C GLN A 124 -0.07 14.62 -11.80
N MET A 125 0.15 13.85 -10.74
CA MET A 125 -0.08 14.28 -9.36
C MET A 125 1.24 14.59 -8.66
N SER A 126 1.23 15.62 -7.83
CA SER A 126 2.35 15.89 -6.91
C SER A 126 2.36 14.90 -5.74
N LYS A 127 3.52 14.77 -5.06
CA LYS A 127 3.66 14.00 -3.80
C LYS A 127 2.60 14.39 -2.77
N ARG A 128 2.37 15.70 -2.63
CA ARG A 128 1.37 16.25 -1.72
C ARG A 128 -0.05 15.83 -2.12
N GLU A 129 -0.43 16.06 -3.37
CA GLU A 129 -1.77 15.74 -3.87
C GLU A 129 -2.09 14.25 -3.74
N PHE A 130 -1.16 13.38 -4.14
CA PHE A 130 -1.35 11.93 -4.04
C PHE A 130 -1.48 11.49 -2.58
N THR A 131 -0.64 12.03 -1.69
CA THR A 131 -0.68 11.75 -0.25
C THR A 131 -2.01 12.14 0.35
N GLU A 132 -2.45 13.39 0.13
CA GLU A 132 -3.68 13.92 0.71
C GLU A 132 -4.92 13.16 0.23
N LYS A 133 -4.96 12.81 -1.06
CA LYS A 133 -6.13 12.20 -1.68
C LYS A 133 -6.25 10.69 -1.45
N PHE A 134 -5.12 9.96 -1.45
CA PHE A 134 -5.14 8.50 -1.46
C PHE A 134 -4.50 7.87 -0.23
N VAL A 135 -3.41 8.42 0.29
CA VAL A 135 -2.65 7.80 1.39
C VAL A 135 -3.26 8.13 2.75
N ILE A 136 -3.45 9.43 3.04
CA ILE A 136 -3.93 9.91 4.35
C ILE A 136 -5.27 9.27 4.76
N PRO A 137 -6.28 9.12 3.87
CA PRO A 137 -7.53 8.47 4.28
C PRO A 137 -7.33 7.03 4.77
N GLN A 138 -6.45 6.28 4.11
CA GLN A 138 -6.20 4.88 4.45
C GLN A 138 -5.35 4.74 5.70
N THR A 139 -4.31 5.57 5.87
CA THR A 139 -3.47 5.54 7.07
C THR A 139 -4.23 6.03 8.31
N LYS A 140 -5.14 6.99 8.18
CA LYS A 140 -6.05 7.39 9.28
C LYS A 140 -6.96 6.26 9.71
N ASN A 141 -7.51 5.50 8.76
CA ASN A 141 -8.34 4.33 9.09
C ASN A 141 -7.52 3.23 9.77
N ALA A 142 -6.30 2.98 9.26
CA ALA A 142 -5.36 2.05 9.87
C ALA A 142 -4.99 2.45 11.31
N SER A 143 -4.66 3.72 11.55
CA SER A 143 -4.34 4.24 12.88
C SER A 143 -5.48 4.01 13.87
N LYS A 144 -6.74 4.34 13.50
CA LYS A 144 -7.91 4.07 14.36
C LYS A 144 -8.06 2.58 14.68
N TYR A 145 -7.83 1.71 13.71
CA TYR A 145 -7.91 0.26 13.92
C TYR A 145 -6.81 -0.24 14.84
N ILE A 146 -5.57 0.23 14.66
CA ILE A 146 -4.42 -0.13 15.49
C ILE A 146 -4.66 0.28 16.95
N THR A 147 -5.08 1.52 17.19
CA THR A 147 -5.39 2.01 18.54
C THR A 147 -6.45 1.14 19.21
N LEU A 148 -7.56 0.86 18.51
CA LEU A 148 -8.61 -0.01 19.04
C LEU A 148 -8.09 -1.43 19.33
N HIS A 149 -7.29 -2.01 18.43
CA HIS A 149 -6.72 -3.34 18.61
C HIS A 149 -5.78 -3.40 19.83
N GLN A 150 -4.93 -2.39 20.00
CA GLN A 150 -4.03 -2.27 21.15
C GLN A 150 -4.81 -2.15 22.46
N GLU A 151 -5.83 -1.29 22.50
CA GLU A 151 -6.71 -1.15 23.66
C GLU A 151 -7.38 -2.49 24.01
N LEU A 152 -7.92 -3.20 23.00
CA LEU A 152 -8.55 -4.51 23.16
C LEU A 152 -7.61 -5.62 23.64
N THR A 153 -6.33 -5.54 23.25
CA THR A 153 -5.32 -6.53 23.65
C THR A 153 -4.74 -6.22 25.04
N THR A 154 -4.77 -4.95 25.46
CA THR A 154 -4.17 -4.50 26.73
C THR A 154 -5.14 -4.61 27.91
N ASN A 155 -6.46 -4.58 27.68
CA ASN A 155 -7.45 -4.72 28.74
C ASN A 155 -8.28 -6.02 28.56
N ASP A 156 -8.71 -6.63 29.67
CA ASP A 156 -9.62 -7.77 29.64
C ASP A 156 -11.04 -7.31 29.27
N PHE A 157 -11.48 -7.59 28.05
CA PHE A 157 -12.86 -7.32 27.61
C PHE A 157 -13.71 -8.58 27.68
N TYR A 158 -14.93 -8.44 28.20
CA TYR A 158 -15.96 -9.47 28.15
C TYR A 158 -16.95 -9.14 27.03
N ILE A 159 -17.06 -10.01 26.03
CA ILE A 159 -18.11 -9.91 25.02
C ILE A 159 -19.40 -10.42 25.65
N VAL A 160 -20.33 -9.52 25.95
CA VAL A 160 -21.67 -9.89 26.39
C VAL A 160 -22.47 -10.32 25.15
N PRO A 161 -22.97 -11.57 25.08
CA PRO A 161 -23.85 -11.97 24.00
C PRO A 161 -25.09 -11.06 24.03
N LEU A 162 -25.44 -10.47 22.89
CA LEU A 162 -26.72 -9.79 22.76
C LEU A 162 -27.82 -10.84 22.96
N PRO A 163 -28.84 -10.58 23.81
CA PRO A 163 -29.99 -11.47 23.92
C PRO A 163 -30.61 -11.62 22.54
N ASP A 164 -30.86 -12.86 22.12
CA ASP A 164 -31.65 -13.12 20.92
C ASP A 164 -32.93 -12.30 21.02
N GLN A 165 -33.16 -11.38 20.08
CA GLN A 165 -34.46 -10.76 19.98
C GLN A 165 -35.45 -11.88 19.71
N GLU A 166 -36.20 -12.24 20.75
CA GLU A 166 -37.37 -13.10 20.66
C GLU A 166 -38.21 -12.59 19.49
N LYS A 167 -38.24 -13.38 18.41
CA LYS A 167 -39.22 -13.22 17.35
C LYS A 167 -40.59 -13.40 18.00
N GLN A 168 -41.20 -12.29 18.41
CA GLN A 168 -42.60 -12.27 18.80
C GLN A 168 -43.43 -12.62 17.55
N CYS A 169 -44.10 -13.76 17.66
CA CYS A 169 -45.11 -14.28 16.73
C CYS A 169 -46.27 -13.32 16.52
#